data_AF-A0A5P2D3Q2-F1
#
_entry.id   AF-A0A5P2D3Q2-F1
#
_cell.length_a   1.000
_cell.length_b   1.000
_cell.length_c   1.000
_cell.angle_alpha   90.00
_cell.angle_beta   90.00
_cell.angle_gamma   90.00
#
_symmetry.space_group_name_H-M   'P 1'
#
loop_
_entity.id
_entity.type
_entity.pdbx_description
1 polymer ?
#
loop_
_entity_poly.entity_id
_entity_poly.type
_entity_poly.pdbx_seq_one_letter_code
_entity_poly.pdbx_strand_id
1 'polypeptide(L)'
;MWDNSPFPMPDGAKITGRQGDQYKVSVSIPFDVDGFFGRQCPECSMLFRVHGDDYEALPDDLRLWCVYCGHHTVHSDFLTDQQRERAMETARALGAQIVQQGFTRMLRKTRSSSRRGHVSVSFRSRPRYPRPLPEIDEERLARTRTCAGCEIRYGVFGEHRYCPSCGQLPAATIAFDALQAETARLDALASLPDEIRATLREQGVFTRSWVDTIENVVGVVEALGSSVFHEYVTDAADRLRGKGSVFQRLDDMADLFVSAGFPGVRGSLESSVWQRLLRTWAARHVFTHNDGVVDEKYLRRVPTSRSSVGQRLVISDADCREAVDDATALCRVLVDIRPQ
;
A
#
# COMPACT_ATOMS: atom_id res chain seq x y z
N MET A 1 -37.41 2.22 17.23
CA MET A 1 -37.16 1.17 18.26
C MET A 1 -36.23 1.81 19.28
N TRP A 2 -36.73 2.19 20.45
CA TRP A 2 -35.90 2.88 21.45
C TRP A 2 -35.09 1.81 22.17
N ASP A 3 -33.78 1.83 21.95
CA ASP A 3 -32.82 0.93 22.60
C ASP A 3 -32.96 1.08 24.13
N ASN A 4 -33.13 -0.04 24.84
CA ASN A 4 -33.25 -0.10 26.31
C ASN A 4 -31.91 0.20 27.02
N SER A 5 -30.96 0.80 26.31
CA SER A 5 -29.69 1.27 26.86
C SER A 5 -29.92 2.44 27.84
N PRO A 6 -29.38 2.37 29.06
CA PRO A 6 -29.50 3.45 30.05
C PRO A 6 -28.76 4.74 29.67
N PHE A 7 -28.02 4.72 28.56
CA PHE A 7 -27.20 5.83 28.08
C PHE A 7 -27.53 6.12 26.62
N PRO A 8 -27.96 7.35 26.27
CA PRO A 8 -28.09 7.75 24.87
C PRO A 8 -26.74 7.66 24.14
N MET A 9 -26.75 6.98 23.00
CA MET A 9 -25.60 6.82 22.12
C MET A 9 -25.82 7.61 20.82
N PRO A 10 -24.77 8.18 20.22
CA PRO A 10 -24.89 8.82 18.91
C PRO A 10 -25.18 7.79 17.82
N ASP A 11 -25.73 8.25 16.69
CA ASP A 11 -25.90 7.42 15.51
C ASP A 11 -24.56 6.78 15.11
N GLY A 12 -24.58 5.48 14.85
CA GLY A 12 -23.37 4.69 14.59
C GLY A 12 -22.66 4.14 15.83
N ALA A 13 -23.14 4.41 17.05
CA ALA A 13 -22.62 3.78 18.26
C ALA A 13 -23.72 3.05 19.03
N LYS A 14 -23.43 1.84 19.53
CA LYS A 14 -24.36 1.05 20.35
C LYS A 14 -23.64 0.29 21.45
N ILE A 15 -24.27 0.18 22.62
CA ILE A 15 -23.78 -0.69 23.69
C ILE A 15 -24.18 -2.12 23.34
N THR A 16 -23.21 -3.00 23.17
CA THR A 16 -23.45 -4.40 22.76
C THR A 16 -23.37 -5.39 23.91
N GLY A 17 -22.89 -4.98 25.07
CA GLY A 17 -22.85 -5.83 26.25
C GLY A 17 -22.42 -5.11 27.50
N ARG A 18 -22.65 -5.76 28.64
CA ARG A 18 -22.21 -5.30 29.96
C ARG A 18 -21.78 -6.50 30.80
N GLN A 19 -20.61 -6.41 31.41
CA GLN A 19 -20.11 -7.39 32.38
C GLN A 19 -19.63 -6.65 33.63
N GLY A 20 -20.44 -6.70 34.70
CA GLY A 20 -20.20 -5.91 35.91
C GLY A 20 -20.18 -4.41 35.62
N ASP A 21 -19.02 -3.79 35.80
CA ASP A 21 -18.76 -2.36 35.53
C ASP A 21 -18.15 -2.08 34.16
N GLN A 22 -17.88 -3.12 33.36
CA GLN A 22 -17.40 -2.97 31.98
C GLN A 22 -18.56 -2.92 30.99
N TYR A 23 -18.49 -1.99 30.04
CA TYR A 23 -19.42 -1.86 28.92
C TYR A 23 -18.68 -2.19 27.61
N LYS A 24 -19.28 -3.02 26.77
CA LYS A 24 -18.83 -3.25 25.40
C LYS A 24 -19.59 -2.31 24.48
N VAL A 25 -18.88 -1.52 23.69
CA VAL A 25 -19.45 -0.55 22.76
C VAL A 25 -18.99 -0.90 21.35
N SER A 26 -19.94 -0.95 20.42
CA SER A 26 -19.66 -1.04 18.98
C SER A 26 -19.76 0.36 18.40
N VAL A 27 -18.75 0.77 17.66
CA VAL A 27 -18.71 2.05 16.92
C VAL A 27 -18.54 1.73 15.45
N SER A 28 -19.45 2.22 14.61
CA SER A 28 -19.42 2.02 13.17
C SER A 28 -18.31 2.87 12.53
N ILE A 29 -17.56 2.24 11.64
CA ILE A 29 -16.63 2.92 10.73
C ILE A 29 -17.37 3.06 9.39
N PRO A 30 -17.58 4.29 8.88
CA PRO A 30 -18.22 4.48 7.58
C PRO A 30 -17.28 4.03 6.46
N PHE A 31 -17.88 3.51 5.39
CA PHE A 31 -17.17 3.26 4.13
C PHE A 31 -17.18 4.52 3.27
N ASP A 32 -16.19 4.66 2.39
CA ASP A 32 -16.19 5.67 1.34
C ASP A 32 -17.20 5.35 0.24
N VAL A 33 -17.27 6.24 -0.77
CA VAL A 33 -18.19 6.10 -1.91
C VAL A 33 -17.96 4.84 -2.73
N ASP A 34 -16.77 4.25 -2.65
CA ASP A 34 -16.38 3.04 -3.37
C ASP A 34 -16.49 1.78 -2.50
N GLY A 35 -16.99 1.90 -1.27
CA GLY A 35 -17.19 0.79 -0.33
C GLY A 35 -15.95 0.41 0.47
N PHE A 36 -14.92 1.26 0.52
CA PHE A 36 -13.66 0.99 1.22
C PHE A 36 -13.50 1.80 2.51
N PHE A 37 -12.71 1.28 3.44
CA PHE A 37 -12.28 2.01 4.64
C PHE A 37 -10.78 1.83 4.88
N GLY A 38 -10.16 2.79 5.58
CA GLY A 38 -8.73 2.81 5.82
C GLY A 38 -8.25 1.84 6.89
N ARG A 39 -6.99 1.46 6.76
CA ARG A 39 -6.19 0.71 7.72
C ARG A 39 -4.79 1.32 7.76
N GLN A 40 -4.23 1.43 8.95
CA GLN A 40 -2.90 1.99 9.14
C GLN A 40 -1.99 0.97 9.82
N CYS A 41 -0.84 0.69 9.20
CA CYS A 41 0.10 -0.24 9.82
C CYS A 41 0.76 0.41 11.06
N PRO A 42 0.77 -0.26 12.23
CA PRO A 42 1.42 0.28 13.43
C PRO A 42 2.95 0.30 13.34
N GLU A 43 3.55 -0.46 12.41
CA GLU A 43 5.00 -0.57 12.27
C GLU A 43 5.58 0.44 11.26
N CYS A 44 4.96 0.59 10.09
CA CYS A 44 5.46 1.48 9.03
C CYS A 44 4.60 2.74 8.82
N SER A 45 3.52 2.90 9.58
CA SER A 45 2.58 4.05 9.52
C SER A 45 1.85 4.24 8.18
N MET A 46 2.11 3.39 7.18
CA MET A 46 1.50 3.46 5.86
C MET A 46 0.02 3.07 5.90
N LEU A 47 -0.78 3.78 5.10
CA LEU A 47 -2.20 3.56 4.93
C LEU A 47 -2.48 2.60 3.77
N PHE A 48 -3.46 1.74 3.94
CA PHE A 48 -4.07 0.95 2.88
C PHE A 48 -5.58 0.87 3.12
N ARG A 49 -6.35 0.43 2.13
CA ARG A 49 -7.81 0.35 2.24
C ARG A 49 -8.29 -1.07 2.03
N VAL A 50 -9.39 -1.45 2.67
CA VAL A 50 -10.02 -2.77 2.52
C VAL A 50 -11.50 -2.56 2.20
N HIS A 51 -12.05 -3.37 1.29
CA HIS A 51 -13.47 -3.29 0.97
C HIS A 51 -14.32 -3.79 2.14
N GLY A 52 -15.39 -3.06 2.46
CA GLY A 52 -16.29 -3.32 3.59
C GLY A 52 -16.89 -4.73 3.54
N ASP A 53 -17.61 -5.06 2.46
CA ASP A 53 -18.26 -6.37 2.30
C ASP A 53 -17.28 -7.55 2.45
N ASP A 54 -16.11 -7.47 1.81
CA ASP A 54 -15.13 -8.54 1.86
C ASP A 54 -14.54 -8.68 3.27
N TYR A 55 -14.36 -7.56 3.97
CA TYR A 55 -13.90 -7.53 5.35
C TYR A 55 -14.95 -8.09 6.32
N GLU A 56 -16.24 -7.78 6.14
CA GLU A 56 -17.33 -8.31 6.96
C GLU A 56 -17.54 -9.81 6.78
N ALA A 57 -17.16 -10.36 5.62
CA ALA A 57 -17.18 -11.79 5.36
C ALA A 57 -16.03 -12.57 6.04
N LEU A 58 -15.03 -11.88 6.61
CA LEU A 58 -13.91 -12.52 7.29
C LEU A 58 -14.28 -12.97 8.72
N PRO A 59 -13.57 -13.95 9.30
CA PRO A 59 -13.78 -14.38 10.69
C PRO A 59 -13.56 -13.27 11.72
N ASP A 60 -14.22 -13.37 12.88
CA ASP A 60 -14.12 -12.38 13.96
C ASP A 60 -12.70 -12.26 14.57
N ASP A 61 -11.90 -13.33 14.54
CA ASP A 61 -10.54 -13.40 15.08
C ASP A 61 -9.46 -13.11 14.03
N LEU A 62 -9.80 -12.39 12.96
CA LEU A 62 -8.89 -12.18 11.84
C LEU A 62 -7.65 -11.36 12.22
N ARG A 63 -6.55 -11.76 11.59
CA ARG A 63 -5.28 -11.02 11.56
C ARG A 63 -5.07 -10.47 10.15
N LEU A 64 -4.55 -9.27 10.07
CA LEU A 64 -4.25 -8.60 8.81
C LEU A 64 -2.75 -8.55 8.59
N TRP A 65 -2.37 -8.61 7.33
CA TRP A 65 -1.02 -8.29 6.86
C TRP A 65 -0.99 -6.83 6.41
N CYS A 66 0.05 -6.10 6.81
CA CYS A 66 0.38 -4.84 6.17
C CYS A 66 0.77 -5.12 4.72
N VAL A 67 0.02 -4.52 3.79
CA VAL A 67 0.23 -4.72 2.34
C VAL A 67 1.62 -4.31 1.85
N TYR A 68 2.34 -3.47 2.61
CA TYR A 68 3.67 -2.96 2.26
C TYR A 68 4.81 -3.73 2.93
N CYS A 69 4.86 -3.72 4.26
CA CYS A 69 5.99 -4.26 5.03
C CYS A 69 5.80 -5.71 5.51
N GLY A 70 4.58 -6.27 5.42
CA GLY A 70 4.31 -7.63 5.89
C GLY A 70 4.10 -7.77 7.40
N HIS A 71 4.01 -6.67 8.15
CA HIS A 71 3.61 -6.71 9.57
C HIS A 71 2.28 -7.48 9.71
N HIS A 72 2.24 -8.50 10.56
CA HIS A 72 1.08 -9.38 10.71
C HIS A 72 0.58 -9.37 12.15
N THR A 73 -0.58 -8.76 12.38
CA THR A 73 -1.18 -8.65 13.72
C THR A 73 -2.71 -8.64 13.63
N VAL A 74 -3.38 -8.61 14.78
CA VAL A 74 -4.84 -8.51 14.87
C VAL A 74 -5.34 -7.27 14.15
N HIS A 75 -6.48 -7.40 13.46
CA HIS A 75 -7.04 -6.33 12.65
C HIS A 75 -7.32 -5.02 13.42
N SER A 76 -7.56 -5.11 14.74
CA SER A 76 -7.80 -3.95 15.62
C SER A 76 -6.57 -3.07 15.81
N ASP A 77 -5.36 -3.59 15.57
CA ASP A 77 -4.14 -2.79 15.66
C ASP A 77 -3.97 -1.88 14.43
N PHE A 78 -4.66 -2.19 13.34
CA PHE A 78 -4.62 -1.45 12.08
C PHE A 78 -5.61 -0.28 12.03
N LEU A 79 -6.13 0.20 13.16
CA LEU A 79 -6.99 1.37 13.19
C LEU A 79 -6.20 2.62 12.81
N THR A 80 -6.75 3.42 11.90
CA THR A 80 -6.23 4.75 11.60
C THR A 80 -6.39 5.68 12.80
N ASP A 81 -5.64 6.79 12.81
CA ASP A 81 -5.76 7.80 13.85
C ASP A 81 -7.20 8.35 14.00
N GLN A 82 -7.88 8.60 12.87
CA GLN A 82 -9.27 9.09 12.89
C GLN A 82 -10.25 8.04 13.42
N GLN A 83 -10.06 6.76 13.06
CA GLN A 83 -10.87 5.66 13.59
C GLN A 83 -10.66 5.49 15.11
N ARG A 84 -9.42 5.59 15.57
CA ARG A 84 -9.07 5.54 16.99
C ARG A 84 -9.70 6.71 17.75
N GLU A 85 -9.62 7.92 17.20
CA GLU A 85 -10.25 9.11 17.78
C GLU A 85 -11.76 8.95 17.90
N ARG A 86 -12.43 8.50 16.83
CA ARG A 86 -13.88 8.24 16.80
C ARG A 86 -14.29 7.23 17.88
N ALA A 87 -13.54 6.15 18.03
CA ALA A 87 -13.79 5.14 19.06
C ALA A 87 -13.57 5.72 20.48
N MET A 88 -12.47 6.44 20.69
CA MET A 88 -12.11 7.02 21.98
C MET A 88 -13.08 8.11 22.43
N GLU A 89 -13.58 8.95 21.52
CA GLU A 89 -14.56 9.98 21.84
C GLU A 89 -15.90 9.36 22.27
N THR A 90 -16.30 8.26 21.64
CA THR A 90 -17.47 7.49 22.06
C THR A 90 -17.29 6.94 23.47
N ALA A 91 -16.12 6.35 23.76
CA ALA A 91 -15.81 5.82 25.08
C ALA A 91 -15.79 6.91 26.16
N ARG A 92 -15.20 8.08 25.87
CA ARG A 92 -15.20 9.26 26.77
C ARG A 92 -16.61 9.76 27.04
N ALA A 93 -17.44 9.88 25.99
CA ALA A 93 -18.82 10.32 26.10
C ALA A 93 -19.64 9.36 26.97
N LEU A 94 -19.51 8.04 26.77
CA LEU A 94 -20.18 7.04 27.61
C LEU A 94 -19.68 7.09 29.06
N GLY A 95 -18.37 7.18 29.27
CA GLY A 95 -17.76 7.29 30.60
C GLY A 95 -18.29 8.50 31.38
N ALA A 96 -18.40 9.66 30.73
CA ALA A 96 -18.97 10.87 31.34
C ALA A 96 -20.44 10.68 31.75
N GLN A 97 -21.22 9.93 30.95
CA GLN A 97 -22.61 9.60 31.30
C GLN A 97 -22.70 8.66 32.50
N ILE A 98 -21.84 7.63 32.56
CA ILE A 98 -21.77 6.69 33.68
C ILE A 98 -21.46 7.42 34.99
N VAL A 99 -20.43 8.29 34.99
CA VAL A 99 -20.04 9.08 36.17
C VAL A 99 -21.17 10.00 36.61
N GLN A 100 -21.82 10.70 35.66
CA GLN A 100 -22.93 11.60 35.97
C GLN A 100 -24.12 10.85 36.58
N GLN A 101 -24.45 9.67 36.05
CA GLN A 101 -25.54 8.85 36.57
C GLN A 101 -25.21 8.32 37.98
N GLY A 102 -23.96 7.92 38.22
CA GLY A 102 -23.45 7.53 39.53
C GLY A 102 -23.59 8.64 40.57
N PHE A 103 -23.14 9.85 40.23
CA PHE A 103 -23.25 11.03 41.09
C PHE A 103 -24.71 11.40 41.39
N THR A 104 -25.57 11.33 40.38
CA THR A 104 -27.02 11.59 40.54
C THR A 104 -27.68 10.57 41.48
N ARG A 105 -27.32 9.29 41.39
CA ARG A 105 -27.82 8.25 42.33
C ARG A 105 -27.33 8.49 43.75
N MET A 106 -26.07 8.91 43.93
CA MET A 106 -25.50 9.23 45.25
C MET A 106 -26.24 10.42 45.88
N LEU A 107 -26.44 11.52 45.14
CA LEU A 107 -27.19 12.68 45.60
C LEU A 107 -28.66 12.36 45.94
N ARG A 108 -29.28 11.42 45.21
CA ARG A 108 -30.65 10.97 45.52
C ARG A 108 -30.71 10.18 46.83
N LYS A 109 -29.71 9.33 47.12
CA LYS A 109 -29.62 8.57 48.37
C LYS A 109 -29.35 9.47 49.58
N THR A 110 -28.51 10.50 49.45
CA THR A 110 -28.27 11.45 50.54
C THR A 110 -29.54 12.26 50.87
N ARG A 111 -30.32 12.65 49.85
CA ARG A 111 -31.63 13.31 50.03
C ARG A 111 -32.70 12.44 50.71
N SER A 112 -32.70 11.12 50.55
CA SER A 112 -33.67 10.25 51.25
C SER A 112 -33.29 9.96 52.71
N SER A 113 -32.03 10.19 53.08
CA SER A 113 -31.52 10.01 54.44
C SER A 113 -31.66 11.26 55.33
N SER A 114 -31.81 12.45 54.75
CA SER A 114 -31.90 13.71 55.50
C SER A 114 -33.34 14.07 55.85
N ARG A 115 -33.93 13.42 56.87
CA ARG A 115 -35.19 13.87 57.49
C ARG A 115 -35.02 14.99 58.53
N ARG A 116 -33.79 15.47 58.77
CA ARG A 116 -33.47 16.58 59.69
C ARG A 116 -32.29 17.39 59.14
N GLY A 117 -32.55 18.50 58.44
CA GLY A 117 -31.48 19.44 58.03
C GLY A 117 -31.80 20.28 56.79
N HIS A 118 -31.52 21.58 56.87
CA HIS A 118 -32.01 22.67 56.00
C HIS A 118 -31.22 22.92 54.71
N VAL A 119 -30.45 21.94 54.20
CA VAL A 119 -29.61 22.16 52.99
C VAL A 119 -30.21 21.47 51.77
N SER A 120 -30.89 22.27 50.95
CA SER A 120 -31.44 21.86 49.65
C SER A 120 -30.41 22.11 48.54
N VAL A 121 -29.63 21.08 48.17
CA VAL A 121 -28.81 21.11 46.95
C VAL A 121 -29.69 20.69 45.77
N SER A 122 -30.10 21.63 44.91
CA SER A 122 -30.86 21.31 43.69
C SER A 122 -29.93 21.13 42.49
N PHE A 123 -29.98 19.97 41.86
CA PHE A 123 -29.25 19.65 40.63
C PHE A 123 -30.25 19.38 39.51
N ARG A 124 -30.20 20.17 38.44
CA ARG A 124 -30.98 19.94 37.22
C ARG A 124 -30.05 19.38 36.14
N SER A 125 -30.18 18.09 35.85
CA SER A 125 -29.55 17.51 34.66
C SER A 125 -30.30 18.02 33.41
N ARG A 126 -29.60 18.70 32.50
CA ARG A 126 -30.14 18.95 31.15
C ARG A 126 -30.15 17.63 30.36
N PRO A 127 -31.17 17.35 29.52
CA PRO A 127 -31.12 16.23 28.60
C PRO A 127 -29.88 16.38 27.72
N ARG A 128 -28.99 15.39 27.78
CA ARG A 128 -27.78 15.36 26.95
C ARG A 128 -28.12 14.55 25.72
N TYR A 129 -28.22 15.24 24.59
CA TYR A 129 -28.09 14.57 23.30
C TYR A 129 -26.63 14.13 23.16
N PRO A 130 -26.40 12.90 22.68
CA PRO A 130 -25.06 12.45 22.40
C PRO A 130 -24.45 13.33 21.31
N ARG A 131 -23.18 13.69 21.47
CA ARG A 131 -22.46 14.43 20.41
C ARG A 131 -22.33 13.53 19.18
N PRO A 132 -22.45 14.07 17.96
CA PRO A 132 -22.16 13.30 16.75
C PRO A 132 -20.76 12.68 16.82
N LEU A 133 -20.61 11.51 16.19
CA LEU A 133 -19.30 10.87 16.07
C LEU A 133 -18.38 11.73 15.20
N PRO A 134 -17.08 11.87 15.55
CA PRO A 134 -16.09 12.49 14.67
C PRO A 134 -16.15 11.89 13.27
N GLU A 135 -16.19 12.74 12.25
CA GLU A 135 -16.16 12.30 10.85
C GLU A 135 -14.82 11.61 10.54
N ILE A 136 -14.87 10.67 9.59
CA ILE A 136 -13.68 10.01 9.06
C ILE A 136 -13.58 10.47 7.61
N ASP A 137 -12.56 11.29 7.34
CA ASP A 137 -12.16 11.77 6.03
C ASP A 137 -10.72 11.31 5.78
N GLU A 138 -10.60 10.08 5.28
CA GLU A 138 -9.33 9.45 4.95
C GLU A 138 -9.03 9.60 3.46
N GLU A 139 -7.75 9.64 3.10
CA GLU A 139 -7.31 9.80 1.72
C GLU A 139 -8.01 8.80 0.78
N ARG A 140 -8.53 9.33 -0.33
CA ARG A 140 -9.28 8.54 -1.31
C ARG A 140 -8.37 7.55 -2.02
N LEU A 141 -8.98 6.42 -2.36
CA LEU A 141 -8.30 5.26 -2.88
C LEU A 141 -7.60 5.57 -4.21
N ALA A 142 -6.28 5.37 -4.27
CA ALA A 142 -5.52 5.61 -5.49
C ALA A 142 -5.72 4.50 -6.53
N ARG A 143 -5.63 3.23 -6.09
CA ARG A 143 -5.70 2.05 -6.95
C ARG A 143 -6.29 0.83 -6.23
N THR A 144 -7.33 0.23 -6.81
CA THR A 144 -7.99 -0.97 -6.28
C THR A 144 -7.34 -2.23 -6.85
N ARG A 145 -7.29 -3.29 -6.03
CA ARG A 145 -6.78 -4.62 -6.36
C ARG A 145 -7.74 -5.68 -5.85
N THR A 146 -7.75 -6.82 -6.53
CA THR A 146 -8.45 -8.04 -6.10
C THR A 146 -7.41 -9.13 -5.97
N CYS A 147 -7.27 -9.73 -4.80
CA CYS A 147 -6.27 -10.77 -4.59
C CYS A 147 -6.64 -12.04 -5.36
N ALA A 148 -5.73 -12.58 -6.18
CA ALA A 148 -5.97 -13.83 -6.89
C ALA A 148 -6.07 -15.07 -5.96
N GLY A 149 -5.54 -14.98 -4.73
CA GLY A 149 -5.51 -16.10 -3.79
C GLY A 149 -6.74 -16.20 -2.88
N CYS A 150 -7.33 -15.08 -2.48
CA CYS A 150 -8.48 -15.06 -1.58
C CYS A 150 -9.59 -14.06 -1.97
N GLU A 151 -9.51 -13.47 -3.17
CA GLU A 151 -10.52 -12.58 -3.76
C GLU A 151 -10.81 -11.27 -3.00
N ILE A 152 -10.13 -11.01 -1.88
CA ILE A 152 -10.32 -9.76 -1.14
C ILE A 152 -9.94 -8.55 -2.00
N ARG A 153 -10.79 -7.53 -1.97
CA ARG A 153 -10.54 -6.24 -2.59
C ARG A 153 -9.89 -5.28 -1.60
N TYR A 154 -8.80 -4.66 -2.05
CA TYR A 154 -8.02 -3.73 -1.24
C TYR A 154 -7.43 -2.61 -2.09
N GLY A 155 -7.15 -1.48 -1.44
CA GLY A 155 -6.58 -0.28 -2.05
C GLY A 155 -5.20 0.01 -1.53
N VAL A 156 -4.29 0.43 -2.41
CA VAL A 156 -2.90 0.77 -2.05
C VAL A 156 -2.48 2.12 -2.63
N PHE A 157 -1.56 2.79 -1.95
CA PHE A 157 -1.02 4.10 -2.33
C PHE A 157 0.42 4.00 -2.88
N GLY A 158 1.04 2.82 -2.81
CA GLY A 158 2.41 2.57 -3.25
C GLY A 158 2.62 1.11 -3.67
N GLU A 159 3.88 0.72 -3.81
CA GLU A 159 4.26 -0.67 -4.11
C GLU A 159 3.92 -1.62 -2.97
N HIS A 160 3.07 -2.60 -3.24
CA HIS A 160 2.66 -3.60 -2.27
C HIS A 160 3.38 -4.94 -2.47
N ARG A 161 3.46 -5.74 -1.42
CA ARG A 161 4.05 -7.08 -1.44
C ARG A 161 3.15 -8.14 -0.78
N TYR A 162 2.08 -7.72 -0.11
CA TYR A 162 1.20 -8.60 0.65
C TYR A 162 -0.27 -8.30 0.34
N CYS A 163 -1.08 -9.35 0.27
CA CYS A 163 -2.52 -9.32 0.42
C CYS A 163 -2.85 -9.10 1.91
N PRO A 164 -3.80 -8.20 2.24
CA PRO A 164 -4.12 -7.93 3.64
C PRO A 164 -4.71 -9.13 4.39
N SER A 165 -5.24 -10.12 3.66
CA SER A 165 -5.86 -11.32 4.25
C SER A 165 -4.94 -12.55 4.16
N CYS A 166 -4.49 -12.95 2.96
CA CYS A 166 -3.79 -14.22 2.76
C CYS A 166 -2.25 -14.15 2.77
N GLY A 167 -1.66 -12.97 2.99
CA GLY A 167 -0.21 -12.82 3.13
C GLY A 167 0.53 -12.52 1.83
N GLN A 168 1.75 -13.02 1.69
CA GLN A 168 2.67 -12.62 0.62
C GLN A 168 2.10 -12.90 -0.78
N LEU A 169 2.20 -11.90 -1.66
CA LEU A 169 1.75 -12.02 -3.05
C LEU A 169 2.79 -12.77 -3.89
N PRO A 170 2.35 -13.48 -4.96
CA PRO A 170 3.28 -14.03 -5.93
C PRO A 170 4.17 -12.94 -6.55
N ALA A 171 5.44 -13.26 -6.80
CA ALA A 171 6.40 -12.30 -7.35
C ALA A 171 5.95 -11.74 -8.71
N ALA A 172 5.29 -12.57 -9.54
CA ALA A 172 4.70 -12.14 -10.80
C ALA A 172 3.63 -11.05 -10.60
N THR A 173 2.73 -11.23 -9.63
CA THR A 173 1.71 -10.23 -9.30
C THR A 173 2.35 -8.90 -8.88
N ILE A 174 3.34 -8.96 -7.98
CA ILE A 174 4.07 -7.77 -7.52
C ILE A 174 4.74 -7.05 -8.70
N ALA A 175 5.40 -7.79 -9.59
CA ALA A 175 6.10 -7.23 -10.74
C ALA A 175 5.15 -6.55 -11.73
N PHE A 176 4.06 -7.21 -12.12
CA PHE A 176 3.09 -6.62 -13.05
C PHE A 176 2.34 -5.43 -12.44
N ASP A 177 2.03 -5.48 -11.14
CA ASP A 177 1.42 -4.34 -10.44
C ASP A 177 2.35 -3.13 -10.37
N ALA A 178 3.66 -3.36 -10.18
CA ALA A 178 4.66 -2.29 -10.19
C ALA A 178 4.81 -1.66 -11.58
N LEU A 179 4.87 -2.47 -12.65
CA LEU A 179 4.94 -1.95 -14.02
C LEU A 179 3.65 -1.18 -14.40
N GLN A 180 2.48 -1.68 -13.99
CA GLN A 180 1.23 -0.94 -14.17
C GLN A 180 1.21 0.38 -13.38
N ALA A 181 1.86 0.42 -12.20
CA ALA A 181 2.03 1.65 -11.42
C ALA A 181 2.80 2.71 -12.21
N GLU A 182 3.87 2.30 -12.88
CA GLU A 182 4.68 3.19 -13.71
C GLU A 182 3.86 3.78 -14.86
N THR A 183 3.11 2.94 -15.59
CA THR A 183 2.20 3.43 -16.64
C THR A 183 1.20 4.45 -16.09
N ALA A 184 0.54 4.13 -14.97
CA ALA A 184 -0.45 5.01 -14.36
C ALA A 184 0.16 6.34 -13.90
N ARG A 185 1.40 6.33 -13.41
CA ARG A 185 2.14 7.53 -13.02
C ARG A 185 2.47 8.41 -14.22
N LEU A 186 2.93 7.81 -15.32
CA LEU A 186 3.19 8.53 -16.57
C LEU A 186 1.90 9.14 -17.14
N ASP A 187 0.79 8.40 -17.10
CA ASP A 187 -0.52 8.89 -17.53
C ASP A 187 -1.01 10.05 -16.67
N ALA A 188 -0.88 9.95 -15.35
CA ALA A 188 -1.24 11.03 -14.43
C ALA A 188 -0.47 12.31 -14.75
N LEU A 189 0.86 12.22 -14.94
CA LEU A 189 1.69 13.36 -15.32
C LEU A 189 1.31 13.94 -16.69
N ALA A 190 0.96 13.08 -17.65
CA ALA A 190 0.52 13.49 -18.99
C ALA A 190 -0.89 14.11 -19.01
N SER A 191 -1.72 13.84 -18.00
CA SER A 191 -3.07 14.42 -17.86
C SER A 191 -3.11 15.74 -17.10
N LEU A 192 -1.99 16.18 -16.51
CA LEU A 192 -1.94 17.41 -15.72
C LEU A 192 -2.32 18.65 -16.56
N PRO A 193 -3.11 19.58 -16.02
CA PRO A 193 -3.36 20.89 -16.63
C PRO A 193 -2.05 21.62 -16.94
N ASP A 194 -2.03 22.41 -18.02
CA ASP A 194 -0.80 23.04 -18.53
C ASP A 194 -0.12 23.96 -17.50
N GLU A 195 -0.90 24.68 -16.69
CA GLU A 195 -0.37 25.54 -15.62
C GLU A 195 0.42 24.74 -14.58
N ILE A 196 -0.17 23.65 -14.06
CA ILE A 196 0.48 22.76 -13.08
C ILE A 196 1.68 22.07 -13.72
N ARG A 197 1.54 21.62 -14.97
CA ARG A 197 2.62 20.98 -15.73
C ARG A 197 3.83 21.90 -15.89
N ALA A 198 3.62 23.18 -16.19
CA ALA A 198 4.70 24.15 -16.32
C ALA A 198 5.47 24.31 -15.01
N THR A 199 4.76 24.49 -13.89
CA THR A 199 5.37 24.60 -12.55
C THR A 199 6.17 23.35 -12.17
N LEU A 200 5.60 22.15 -12.35
CA LEU A 200 6.29 20.91 -12.00
C LEU A 200 7.48 20.62 -12.94
N ARG A 201 7.41 21.05 -14.20
CA ARG A 201 8.55 20.97 -15.14
C ARG A 201 9.70 21.87 -14.70
N GLU A 202 9.43 23.10 -14.26
CA GLU A 202 10.45 24.01 -13.72
C GLU A 202 11.15 23.41 -12.49
N GLN A 203 10.40 22.69 -11.65
CA GLN A 203 10.92 21.99 -10.48
C GLN A 203 11.65 20.66 -10.81
N GLY A 204 11.74 20.28 -12.09
CA GLY A 204 12.42 19.06 -12.52
C GLY A 204 11.67 17.75 -12.24
N VAL A 205 10.39 17.81 -11.85
CA VAL A 205 9.58 16.65 -11.46
C VAL A 205 9.47 15.63 -12.59
N PHE A 206 9.27 16.08 -13.83
CA PHE A 206 9.17 15.20 -15.00
C PHE A 206 10.48 14.44 -15.25
N THR A 207 11.61 15.16 -15.28
CA THR A 207 12.92 14.55 -15.51
C THR A 207 13.25 13.55 -14.42
N ARG A 208 13.00 13.89 -13.14
CA ARG A 208 13.22 12.97 -12.04
C ARG A 208 12.30 11.74 -12.15
N SER A 209 11.03 11.98 -12.45
CA SER A 209 10.03 10.93 -12.63
C SER A 209 10.44 9.91 -13.71
N TRP A 210 10.92 10.38 -14.86
CA TRP A 210 11.37 9.52 -15.95
C TRP A 210 12.61 8.71 -15.59
N VAL A 211 13.59 9.32 -14.90
CA VAL A 211 14.76 8.59 -14.39
C VAL A 211 14.33 7.51 -13.40
N ASP A 212 13.43 7.84 -12.46
CA ASP A 212 12.89 6.89 -11.49
C ASP A 212 12.17 5.72 -12.19
N THR A 213 11.46 5.95 -13.30
CA THR A 213 10.84 4.85 -14.09
C THR A 213 11.89 3.87 -14.58
N ILE A 214 12.98 4.38 -15.16
CA ILE A 214 14.05 3.56 -15.74
C ILE A 214 14.77 2.75 -14.66
N GLU A 215 15.02 3.37 -13.50
CA GLU A 215 15.61 2.67 -12.36
C GLU A 215 14.65 1.60 -11.80
N ASN A 216 13.36 1.91 -11.67
CA ASN A 216 12.38 1.00 -11.09
C ASN A 216 12.12 -0.22 -11.98
N VAL A 217 11.99 -0.02 -13.31
CA VAL A 217 11.81 -1.11 -14.27
C VAL A 217 12.90 -2.19 -14.13
N VAL A 218 14.16 -1.79 -13.96
CA VAL A 218 15.27 -2.72 -13.75
C VAL A 218 15.12 -3.47 -12.42
N GLY A 219 14.74 -2.76 -11.35
CA GLY A 219 14.51 -3.36 -10.03
C GLY A 219 13.36 -4.38 -10.02
N VAL A 220 12.29 -4.11 -10.77
CA VAL A 220 11.16 -5.03 -10.93
C VAL A 220 11.61 -6.34 -11.60
N VAL A 221 12.32 -6.24 -12.73
CA VAL A 221 12.83 -7.41 -13.45
C VAL A 221 13.84 -8.17 -12.61
N GLU A 222 14.72 -7.48 -11.89
CA GLU A 222 15.67 -8.11 -10.95
C GLU A 222 14.95 -8.95 -9.90
N ALA A 223 13.97 -8.36 -9.22
CA ALA A 223 13.23 -9.02 -8.15
C ALA A 223 12.46 -10.25 -8.66
N LEU A 224 11.79 -10.12 -9.81
CA LEU A 224 11.08 -11.22 -10.44
C LEU A 224 12.03 -12.33 -10.89
N GLY A 225 13.09 -11.98 -11.62
CA GLY A 225 14.07 -12.94 -12.11
C GLY A 225 14.73 -13.73 -10.99
N SER A 226 15.09 -13.05 -9.89
CA SER A 226 15.60 -13.69 -8.68
C SER A 226 14.59 -14.67 -8.07
N SER A 227 13.33 -14.24 -7.91
CA SER A 227 12.27 -15.08 -7.35
C SER A 227 12.01 -16.33 -8.20
N VAL A 228 11.89 -16.18 -9.52
CA VAL A 228 11.67 -17.30 -10.44
C VAL A 228 12.87 -18.26 -10.38
N PHE A 229 14.10 -17.74 -10.38
CA PHE A 229 15.28 -18.59 -10.32
C PHE A 229 15.32 -19.41 -9.02
N HIS A 230 15.03 -18.78 -7.88
CA HIS A 230 14.97 -19.47 -6.58
C HIS A 230 13.83 -20.49 -6.47
N GLU A 231 12.70 -20.25 -7.15
CA GLU A 231 11.55 -21.15 -7.16
C GLU A 231 11.84 -22.46 -7.90
N TYR A 232 12.52 -22.38 -9.05
CA TYR A 232 12.70 -23.52 -9.96
C TYR A 232 14.09 -24.17 -9.91
N VAL A 233 15.10 -23.51 -9.32
CA VAL A 233 16.48 -24.02 -9.26
C VAL A 233 16.82 -24.44 -7.83
N THR A 234 16.84 -25.76 -7.58
CA THR A 234 17.06 -26.32 -6.23
C THR A 234 18.43 -25.98 -5.64
N ASP A 235 19.46 -25.84 -6.48
CA ASP A 235 20.83 -25.47 -6.10
C ASP A 235 21.14 -23.98 -6.34
N ALA A 236 20.10 -23.13 -6.35
CA ALA A 236 20.22 -21.70 -6.68
C ALA A 236 21.30 -20.99 -5.85
N ALA A 237 21.39 -21.27 -4.55
CA ALA A 237 22.39 -20.64 -3.67
C ALA A 237 23.83 -20.93 -4.11
N ASP A 238 24.11 -22.14 -4.58
CA ASP A 238 25.44 -22.52 -5.06
C ASP A 238 25.72 -21.91 -6.43
N ARG A 239 24.75 -21.91 -7.33
CA ARG A 239 24.89 -21.28 -8.65
C ARG A 239 25.06 -19.77 -8.60
N LEU A 240 24.47 -19.12 -7.60
CA LEU A 240 24.57 -17.67 -7.39
C LEU A 240 25.84 -17.26 -6.64
N ARG A 241 26.55 -18.21 -6.02
CA ARG A 241 27.76 -17.94 -5.24
C ARG A 241 28.81 -17.19 -6.08
N GLY A 242 29.21 -16.01 -5.62
CA GLY A 242 30.21 -15.19 -6.30
C GLY A 242 29.74 -14.43 -7.54
N LYS A 243 28.46 -14.51 -7.93
CA LYS A 243 27.93 -13.82 -9.13
C LYS A 243 27.47 -12.36 -8.88
N GLY A 244 27.45 -11.91 -7.62
CA GLY A 244 27.04 -10.55 -7.24
C GLY A 244 25.59 -10.25 -7.66
N SER A 245 25.33 -9.01 -8.08
CA SER A 245 24.01 -8.56 -8.57
C SER A 245 23.70 -9.06 -10.00
N VAL A 246 23.74 -10.38 -10.21
CA VAL A 246 23.58 -10.99 -11.54
C VAL A 246 22.22 -10.68 -12.17
N PHE A 247 21.15 -10.62 -11.37
CA PHE A 247 19.81 -10.27 -11.84
C PHE A 247 19.67 -8.80 -12.25
N GLN A 248 20.60 -7.92 -11.86
CA GLN A 248 20.67 -6.54 -12.38
C GLN A 248 21.40 -6.43 -13.73
N ARG A 249 22.05 -7.50 -14.17
CA ARG A 249 22.83 -7.52 -15.41
C ARG A 249 22.08 -8.37 -16.42
N LEU A 250 21.34 -7.69 -17.30
CA LEU A 250 20.37 -8.32 -18.21
C LEU A 250 20.93 -9.54 -18.98
N ASP A 251 22.12 -9.39 -19.56
CA ASP A 251 22.78 -10.48 -20.27
C ASP A 251 23.16 -11.64 -19.34
N ASP A 252 23.87 -11.34 -18.26
CA ASP A 252 24.32 -12.38 -17.31
C ASP A 252 23.13 -13.10 -16.66
N MET A 253 22.01 -12.40 -16.42
CA MET A 253 20.77 -13.01 -15.95
C MET A 253 20.25 -14.01 -16.99
N ALA A 254 20.12 -13.62 -18.25
CA ALA A 254 19.67 -14.54 -19.30
C ALA A 254 20.59 -15.75 -19.46
N ASP A 255 21.91 -15.55 -19.41
CA ASP A 255 22.90 -16.63 -19.47
C ASP A 255 22.82 -17.54 -18.23
N LEU A 256 22.51 -16.97 -17.06
CA LEU A 256 22.29 -17.75 -15.84
C LEU A 256 21.11 -18.71 -15.99
N PHE A 257 19.96 -18.24 -16.50
CA PHE A 257 18.80 -19.10 -16.77
C PHE A 257 19.14 -20.23 -17.75
N VAL A 258 19.84 -19.93 -18.85
CA VAL A 258 20.29 -20.96 -19.80
C VAL A 258 21.21 -21.98 -19.12
N SER A 259 22.18 -21.52 -18.31
CA SER A 259 23.08 -22.41 -17.58
C SER A 259 22.37 -23.32 -16.57
N ALA A 260 21.16 -22.93 -16.14
CA ALA A 260 20.28 -23.68 -15.25
C ALA A 260 19.28 -24.59 -15.99
N GLY A 261 19.38 -24.73 -17.32
CA GLY A 261 18.55 -25.64 -18.11
C GLY A 261 17.23 -25.04 -18.60
N PHE A 262 17.05 -23.72 -18.51
CA PHE A 262 15.89 -23.05 -19.06
C PHE A 262 16.07 -22.78 -20.56
N PRO A 263 14.97 -22.66 -21.33
CA PRO A 263 15.00 -22.06 -22.66
C PRO A 263 15.67 -20.69 -22.65
N GLY A 264 16.31 -20.33 -23.77
CA GLY A 264 17.01 -19.06 -23.89
C GLY A 264 16.07 -17.87 -23.78
N VAL A 265 16.11 -17.17 -22.63
CA VAL A 265 15.30 -15.96 -22.35
C VAL A 265 15.38 -14.93 -23.48
N ARG A 266 16.59 -14.71 -24.02
CA ARG A 266 16.82 -13.77 -25.13
C ARG A 266 16.07 -14.18 -26.41
N GLY A 267 15.99 -15.48 -26.68
CA GLY A 267 15.37 -16.03 -27.89
C GLY A 267 13.84 -16.07 -27.83
N SER A 268 13.27 -15.90 -26.64
CA SER A 268 11.82 -15.85 -26.41
C SER A 268 11.22 -14.45 -26.63
N LEU A 269 12.05 -13.45 -26.95
CA LEU A 269 11.64 -12.08 -27.27
C LEU A 269 12.04 -11.73 -28.70
N GLU A 270 11.36 -10.77 -29.31
CA GLU A 270 11.85 -10.17 -30.54
C GLU A 270 13.23 -9.54 -30.32
N SER A 271 14.12 -9.67 -31.30
CA SER A 271 15.47 -9.11 -31.19
C SER A 271 15.45 -7.59 -31.00
N SER A 272 14.44 -6.91 -31.54
CA SER A 272 14.20 -5.48 -31.34
C SER A 272 14.02 -5.18 -29.85
N VAL A 273 13.06 -5.84 -29.17
CA VAL A 273 12.76 -5.71 -27.74
C VAL A 273 14.01 -5.93 -26.89
N TRP A 274 14.79 -6.99 -27.16
CA TRP A 274 16.03 -7.23 -26.40
C TRP A 274 17.04 -6.09 -26.55
N GLN A 275 17.22 -5.55 -27.75
CA GLN A 275 18.10 -4.39 -27.96
C GLN A 275 17.61 -3.16 -27.21
N ARG A 276 16.29 -2.94 -27.13
CA ARG A 276 15.73 -1.83 -26.35
C ARG A 276 15.93 -1.99 -24.85
N LEU A 277 15.72 -3.20 -24.32
CA LEU A 277 16.05 -3.54 -22.94
C LEU A 277 17.52 -3.27 -22.62
N LEU A 278 18.45 -3.64 -23.51
CA LEU A 278 19.87 -3.32 -23.33
C LEU A 278 20.12 -1.81 -23.24
N ARG A 279 19.38 -0.98 -24.01
CA ARG A 279 19.44 0.49 -23.87
C ARG A 279 18.92 0.96 -22.53
N THR A 280 17.80 0.42 -22.05
CA THR A 280 17.23 0.74 -20.73
C THR A 280 18.21 0.43 -19.61
N TRP A 281 18.87 -0.73 -19.65
CA TRP A 281 19.89 -1.10 -18.67
C TRP A 281 21.14 -0.21 -18.73
N ALA A 282 21.56 0.16 -19.95
CA ALA A 282 22.65 1.11 -20.13
C ALA A 282 22.29 2.51 -19.60
N ALA A 283 21.06 2.97 -19.82
CA ALA A 283 20.56 4.22 -19.28
C ALA A 283 20.52 4.21 -17.74
N ARG A 284 20.01 3.13 -17.13
CA ARG A 284 20.07 2.94 -15.67
C ARG A 284 21.50 3.03 -15.15
N HIS A 285 22.48 2.41 -15.81
CA HIS A 285 23.90 2.56 -15.45
C HIS A 285 24.33 4.03 -15.43
N VAL A 286 23.98 4.79 -16.46
CA VAL A 286 24.32 6.21 -16.57
C VAL A 286 23.72 7.04 -15.44
N PHE A 287 22.43 6.86 -15.13
CA PHE A 287 21.77 7.63 -14.07
C PHE A 287 22.19 7.23 -12.66
N THR A 288 22.33 5.93 -12.39
CA THR A 288 22.65 5.46 -11.03
C THR A 288 24.13 5.63 -10.69
N HIS A 289 25.06 5.48 -11.64
CA HIS A 289 26.50 5.43 -11.36
C HIS A 289 27.33 6.57 -11.93
N ASN A 290 26.80 7.34 -12.89
CA ASN A 290 27.55 8.40 -13.55
C ASN A 290 26.81 9.74 -13.56
N ASP A 291 25.91 9.97 -12.59
CA ASP A 291 25.14 11.22 -12.43
C ASP A 291 24.39 11.65 -13.70
N GLY A 292 23.96 10.68 -14.50
CA GLY A 292 23.30 10.92 -15.78
C GLY A 292 24.23 11.35 -16.92
N VAL A 293 25.55 11.34 -16.72
CA VAL A 293 26.56 11.66 -17.74
C VAL A 293 26.90 10.40 -18.55
N VAL A 294 26.98 10.53 -19.87
CA VAL A 294 27.32 9.43 -20.77
C VAL A 294 28.81 9.10 -20.68
N ASP A 295 29.13 7.82 -20.48
CA ASP A 295 30.49 7.28 -20.49
C ASP A 295 30.73 6.34 -21.69
N GLU A 296 31.98 5.89 -21.85
CA GLU A 296 32.34 4.91 -22.89
C GLU A 296 31.59 3.58 -22.73
N LYS A 297 31.26 3.19 -21.49
CA LYS A 297 30.56 1.93 -21.22
C LYS A 297 29.14 1.98 -21.79
N TYR A 298 28.45 3.09 -21.66
CA TYR A 298 27.16 3.33 -22.29
C TYR A 298 27.25 3.25 -23.82
N LEU A 299 28.18 3.97 -24.45
CA LEU A 299 28.29 3.98 -25.92
C LEU A 299 28.69 2.61 -26.50
N ARG A 300 29.48 1.81 -25.77
CA ARG A 300 29.76 0.42 -26.16
C ARG A 300 28.50 -0.45 -26.11
N ARG A 301 27.58 -0.20 -25.17
CA ARG A 301 26.32 -0.94 -25.04
C ARG A 301 25.22 -0.41 -25.96
N VAL A 302 25.26 0.87 -26.30
CA VAL A 302 24.29 1.56 -27.17
C VAL A 302 25.04 2.27 -28.31
N PRO A 303 25.60 1.52 -29.27
CA PRO A 303 26.40 2.11 -30.35
C PRO A 303 25.59 2.98 -31.31
N THR A 304 24.26 2.84 -31.31
CA THR A 304 23.34 3.66 -32.10
C THR A 304 22.96 4.98 -31.40
N SER A 305 23.49 5.24 -30.20
CA SER A 305 23.19 6.48 -29.50
C SER A 305 23.76 7.69 -30.25
N ARG A 306 23.02 8.80 -30.21
CA ARG A 306 23.46 10.09 -30.75
C ARG A 306 24.23 10.93 -29.71
N SER A 307 24.32 10.46 -28.47
CA SER A 307 25.03 11.15 -27.41
C SER A 307 26.54 10.94 -27.51
N SER A 308 27.30 11.90 -26.99
CA SER A 308 28.75 11.83 -26.85
C SER A 308 29.16 11.66 -25.39
N VAL A 309 30.35 11.11 -25.15
CA VAL A 309 30.94 11.04 -23.79
C VAL A 309 30.96 12.44 -23.16
N GLY A 310 30.57 12.54 -21.89
CA GLY A 310 30.49 13.79 -21.15
C GLY A 310 29.18 14.56 -21.30
N GLN A 311 28.27 14.15 -22.20
CA GLN A 311 26.94 14.73 -22.30
C GLN A 311 26.00 14.14 -21.25
N ARG A 312 25.02 14.91 -20.78
CA ARG A 312 23.92 14.38 -19.98
C ARG A 312 22.96 13.59 -20.88
N LEU A 313 22.65 12.36 -20.50
CA LEU A 313 21.65 11.54 -21.15
C LEU A 313 20.26 12.17 -20.91
N VAL A 314 19.50 12.32 -21.99
CA VAL A 314 18.13 12.84 -21.95
C VAL A 314 17.17 11.69 -22.23
N ILE A 315 16.16 11.55 -21.38
CA ILE A 315 15.07 10.58 -21.50
C ILE A 315 13.75 11.32 -21.61
N SER A 316 12.86 10.78 -22.43
CA SER A 316 11.51 11.27 -22.65
C SER A 316 10.44 10.34 -22.06
N ASP A 317 9.21 10.83 -22.00
CA ASP A 317 8.04 10.01 -21.65
C ASP A 317 7.90 8.77 -22.56
N ALA A 318 8.18 8.92 -23.85
CA ALA A 318 8.12 7.82 -24.81
C ALA A 318 9.15 6.73 -24.51
N ASP A 319 10.37 7.11 -24.12
CA ASP A 319 11.42 6.16 -23.72
C ASP A 319 11.01 5.39 -22.46
N CYS A 320 10.38 6.06 -21.50
CA CYS A 320 9.86 5.43 -20.28
C CYS A 320 8.74 4.43 -20.58
N ARG A 321 7.80 4.78 -21.46
CA ARG A 321 6.71 3.88 -21.87
C ARG A 321 7.26 2.66 -22.61
N GLU A 322 8.19 2.86 -23.55
CA GLU A 322 8.89 1.79 -24.25
C GLU A 322 9.61 0.85 -23.26
N ALA A 323 10.30 1.42 -22.26
CA ALA A 323 10.97 0.63 -21.22
C ALA A 323 10.00 -0.21 -20.37
N VAL A 324 8.84 0.34 -19.99
CA VAL A 324 7.81 -0.38 -19.23
C VAL A 324 7.21 -1.51 -20.06
N ASP A 325 6.92 -1.26 -21.34
CA ASP A 325 6.35 -2.28 -22.24
C ASP A 325 7.33 -3.43 -22.48
N ASP A 326 8.59 -3.10 -22.76
CA ASP A 326 9.64 -4.10 -22.99
C ASP A 326 9.93 -4.92 -21.72
N ALA A 327 9.95 -4.26 -20.55
CA ALA A 327 10.11 -4.96 -19.28
C ALA A 327 8.91 -5.84 -18.95
N THR A 328 7.69 -5.41 -19.29
CA THR A 328 6.48 -6.22 -19.16
C THR A 328 6.59 -7.48 -20.03
N ALA A 329 7.07 -7.35 -21.27
CA ALA A 329 7.31 -8.50 -22.15
C ALA A 329 8.36 -9.46 -21.57
N LEU A 330 9.47 -8.94 -21.05
CA LEU A 330 10.49 -9.75 -20.38
C LEU A 330 9.94 -10.46 -19.13
N CYS A 331 9.15 -9.77 -18.30
CA CYS A 331 8.52 -10.36 -17.12
C CYS A 331 7.59 -11.52 -17.50
N ARG A 332 6.79 -11.39 -18.58
CA ARG A 332 5.96 -12.49 -19.09
C ARG A 332 6.81 -13.70 -19.48
N VAL A 333 7.90 -13.49 -20.22
CA VAL A 333 8.84 -14.56 -20.56
C VAL A 333 9.40 -15.21 -19.30
N LEU A 334 9.85 -14.44 -18.31
CA LEU A 334 10.38 -14.98 -17.05
C LEU A 334 9.34 -15.79 -16.26
N VAL A 335 8.07 -15.41 -16.31
CA VAL A 335 6.98 -16.14 -15.65
C VAL A 335 6.61 -17.42 -16.40
N ASP A 336 6.75 -17.45 -17.73
CA ASP A 336 6.34 -18.58 -18.57
C ASP A 336 7.47 -19.61 -18.80
N ILE A 337 8.74 -19.22 -18.66
CA ILE A 337 9.85 -20.17 -18.82
C ILE A 337 9.81 -21.26 -17.76
N ARG A 338 10.10 -22.49 -18.16
CA ARG A 338 10.26 -23.65 -17.27
C ARG A 338 11.59 -24.34 -17.56
N PRO A 339 12.27 -24.91 -16.55
CA PRO A 339 13.44 -25.75 -16.80
C PRO A 339 13.01 -26.99 -17.59
N GLN A 340 13.90 -27.46 -18.48
CA GLN A 340 13.68 -28.68 -19.26
C GLN A 340 13.82 -29.95 -18.44
#